data_AF-A0A1Y3QK44-F1
#
_entry.id   AF-A0A1Y3QK44-F1
#
_cell.length_a   1.000
_cell.length_b   1.000
_cell.length_c   1.000
_cell.angle_alpha   90.00
_cell.angle_beta   90.00
_cell.angle_gamma   90.00
#
_symmetry.space_group_name_H-M   'P 1'
#
loop_
_entity.id
_entity.type
_entity.pdbx_description
1 polymer ?
#
loop_
_entity_poly.entity_id
_entity_poly.type
_entity_poly.pdbx_seq_one_letter_code
_entity_poly.pdbx_strand_id
1 'polypeptide(L)'
;MSRRRRKHFKVDSLPPELVEAINKKLVDGWTYRELADWLNQQGQPVSKSAIGRYGKDFLARLEALKATQMKARAIVEAAPDAPATELSEAANQLATQLIIETLLQVDDLTGARITDLLKVLPHLEKAGVARERLKLEYRQKVDRAVQAIEETAKQKGLDPETLRIIKEQIYGIVDRPGNSAN
;
A
#
# COMPACT_ATOMS: atom_id res chain seq x y z
N MET A 1 -4.20 -7.96 40.46
CA MET A 1 -3.03 -8.59 39.80
C MET A 1 -3.36 -8.88 38.35
N SER A 2 -2.82 -8.09 37.41
CA SER A 2 -3.09 -8.26 35.97
C SER A 2 -2.39 -9.52 35.43
N ARG A 3 -3.16 -10.52 34.99
CA ARG A 3 -2.62 -11.71 34.28
C ARG A 3 -2.07 -11.25 32.92
N ARG A 4 -0.77 -10.95 32.88
CA ARG A 4 0.00 -10.66 31.66
C ARG A 4 -0.30 -11.76 30.62
N ARG A 5 -0.90 -11.37 29.47
CA ARG A 5 -1.39 -12.27 28.41
C ARG A 5 -0.28 -13.25 27.97
N ARG A 6 -0.46 -14.55 28.27
CA ARG A 6 0.44 -15.66 27.90
C ARG A 6 0.26 -16.11 26.43
N LYS A 7 0.03 -15.20 25.49
CA LYS A 7 -0.47 -15.64 24.18
C LYS A 7 0.56 -16.49 23.39
N HIS A 8 1.88 -16.26 23.55
CA HIS A 8 2.92 -17.02 22.82
C HIS A 8 4.24 -17.26 23.59
N PHE A 9 4.26 -17.00 24.90
CA PHE A 9 5.49 -16.85 25.69
C PHE A 9 6.53 -17.98 25.55
N LYS A 10 6.11 -19.23 25.32
CA LYS A 10 7.04 -20.36 25.27
C LYS A 10 7.72 -20.56 23.92
N VAL A 11 7.08 -20.15 22.81
CA VAL A 11 7.69 -20.20 21.48
C VAL A 11 8.56 -18.96 21.28
N ASP A 12 8.06 -17.79 21.68
CA ASP A 12 8.80 -16.52 21.57
C ASP A 12 10.05 -16.45 22.47
N SER A 13 10.13 -17.30 23.51
CA SER A 13 11.30 -17.40 24.40
C SER A 13 12.38 -18.35 23.91
N LEU A 14 12.16 -19.04 22.79
CA LEU A 14 13.16 -19.96 22.22
C LEU A 14 14.30 -19.17 21.57
N PRO A 15 15.48 -19.79 21.37
CA PRO A 15 16.56 -19.19 20.59
C PRO A 15 16.05 -18.73 19.21
N PRO A 16 16.48 -17.55 18.70
CA PRO A 16 15.97 -17.00 17.44
C PRO A 16 16.06 -17.96 16.25
N GLU A 17 17.17 -18.71 16.14
CA GLU A 17 17.39 -19.72 15.11
C GLU A 17 16.32 -20.82 15.14
N LEU A 18 15.90 -21.21 16.34
CA LEU A 18 14.87 -22.24 16.53
C LEU A 18 13.49 -21.69 16.16
N VAL A 19 13.20 -20.44 16.49
CA VAL A 19 11.96 -19.76 16.08
C VAL A 19 11.89 -19.64 14.55
N GLU A 20 13.00 -19.29 13.91
CA GLU A 20 13.09 -19.23 12.45
C GLU A 20 12.86 -20.61 11.80
N ALA A 21 13.45 -21.67 12.37
CA ALA A 21 13.20 -23.04 11.92
C ALA A 21 11.75 -23.48 12.09
N ILE A 22 11.08 -23.09 13.20
CA ILE A 22 9.64 -23.31 13.40
C ILE A 22 8.85 -22.60 12.30
N ASN A 23 9.16 -21.33 12.03
CA ASN A 23 8.49 -20.55 10.99
C ASN A 23 8.62 -21.18 9.60
N LYS A 24 9.83 -21.60 9.23
CA LYS A 24 10.08 -22.29 7.96
C LYS A 24 9.25 -23.58 7.84
N LYS A 25 9.27 -24.41 8.87
CA LYS A 25 8.49 -25.66 8.92
C LYS A 25 6.99 -25.44 8.85
N LEU A 26 6.47 -24.40 9.51
CA LEU A 26 5.06 -23.99 9.40
C LEU A 26 4.71 -23.60 7.96
N VAL A 27 5.59 -22.88 7.27
CA VAL A 27 5.42 -22.54 5.85
C VAL A 27 5.48 -23.79 4.96
N ASP A 28 6.37 -24.73 5.28
CA ASP A 28 6.51 -26.02 4.58
C ASP A 28 5.34 -26.99 4.85
N GLY A 29 4.35 -26.59 5.63
CA GLY A 29 3.12 -27.36 5.87
C GLY A 29 3.18 -28.34 7.05
N TRP A 30 4.20 -28.26 7.91
CA TRP A 30 4.29 -29.12 9.09
C TRP A 30 3.12 -28.88 10.05
N THR A 31 2.54 -29.96 10.57
CA THR A 31 1.49 -29.90 11.58
C THR A 31 2.05 -29.46 12.93
N TYR A 32 1.18 -28.88 13.77
CA TYR A 32 1.56 -28.50 15.13
C TYR A 32 2.00 -29.68 16.00
N ARG A 33 1.63 -30.92 15.63
CA ARG A 33 2.08 -32.13 16.33
C ARG A 33 3.52 -32.46 15.94
N GLU A 34 3.82 -32.51 14.64
CA GLU A 34 5.17 -32.78 14.13
C GLU A 34 6.18 -31.75 14.66
N LEU A 35 5.79 -30.48 14.74
CA LEU A 35 6.61 -29.43 15.33
C LEU A 35 6.85 -29.63 16.85
N ALA A 36 5.85 -30.10 17.58
CA ALA A 36 5.99 -30.39 19.01
C ALA A 36 6.98 -31.54 19.24
N ASP A 37 6.85 -32.60 18.44
CA ASP A 37 7.72 -33.77 18.52
C ASP A 37 9.15 -33.43 18.11
N TRP A 38 9.33 -32.62 17.06
CA TRP A 38 10.63 -32.11 16.66
C TRP A 38 11.29 -31.24 17.73
N LEU A 39 10.55 -30.30 18.35
CA LEU A 39 11.08 -29.47 19.43
C LEU A 39 11.46 -30.28 20.68
N ASN A 40 10.69 -31.32 21.00
CA ASN A 40 11.03 -32.25 22.07
C ASN A 40 12.37 -32.96 21.80
N GLN A 41 12.64 -33.39 20.56
CA GLN A 41 13.91 -34.02 20.17
C GLN A 41 15.10 -33.06 20.28
N GLN A 42 14.87 -31.76 20.10
CA GLN A 42 15.88 -30.70 20.27
C GLN A 42 16.08 -30.29 21.75
N GLY A 43 15.49 -31.01 22.71
CA GLY A 43 15.58 -30.70 24.14
C GLY A 43 14.76 -29.48 24.57
N GLN A 44 13.84 -29.00 23.73
CA GLN A 44 13.03 -27.81 23.97
C GLN A 44 11.54 -28.19 24.06
N PRO A 45 11.04 -28.69 25.20
CA PRO A 45 9.70 -29.24 25.25
C PRO A 45 8.61 -28.17 25.15
N VAL A 46 7.93 -28.12 24.01
CA VAL A 46 6.82 -27.19 23.74
C VAL A 46 5.58 -27.97 23.34
N SER A 47 4.44 -27.66 23.97
CA SER A 47 3.20 -28.37 23.68
C SER A 47 2.60 -27.98 22.32
N LYS A 48 1.91 -28.93 21.69
CA LYS A 48 1.11 -28.70 20.46
C LYS A 48 0.24 -27.44 20.56
N SER A 49 -0.44 -27.24 21.68
CA SER A 49 -1.33 -26.07 21.86
C SER A 49 -0.58 -24.75 21.94
N ALA A 50 0.65 -24.73 22.45
CA ALA A 50 1.49 -23.52 22.44
C ALA A 50 1.94 -23.18 21.01
N ILE A 51 2.37 -24.20 20.25
CA ILE A 51 2.73 -24.07 18.84
C ILE A 51 1.53 -23.64 18.01
N GLY A 52 0.35 -24.23 18.23
CA GLY A 52 -0.86 -23.90 17.46
C GLY A 52 -1.31 -22.45 17.65
N ARG A 53 -1.17 -21.89 18.86
CA ARG A 53 -1.42 -20.45 19.07
C ARG A 53 -0.42 -19.60 18.31
N TYR A 54 0.87 -19.90 18.45
CA TYR A 54 1.94 -19.19 17.72
C TYR A 54 1.77 -19.28 16.20
N GLY A 55 1.62 -20.49 15.67
CA GLY A 55 1.52 -20.76 14.25
C GLY A 55 0.29 -20.12 13.62
N LYS A 56 -0.87 -20.12 14.30
CA LYS A 56 -2.05 -19.41 13.82
C LYS A 56 -1.79 -17.91 13.64
N ASP A 57 -1.21 -17.27 14.65
CA ASP A 57 -0.92 -15.84 14.60
C ASP A 57 0.19 -15.52 13.57
N PHE A 58 1.21 -16.38 13.45
CA PHE A 58 2.28 -16.24 12.46
C PHE A 58 1.74 -16.39 11.02
N LEU A 59 0.98 -17.44 10.73
CA LEU A 59 0.44 -17.71 9.41
C LEU A 59 -0.55 -16.62 8.97
N ALA A 60 -1.39 -16.11 9.88
CA ALA A 60 -2.28 -15.00 9.59
C ALA A 60 -1.51 -13.72 9.21
N ARG A 61 -0.40 -13.41 9.92
CA ARG A 61 0.47 -12.28 9.57
C ARG A 61 1.17 -12.49 8.23
N LEU A 62 1.62 -13.71 7.95
CA LEU A 62 2.26 -14.06 6.68
C LEU A 62 1.29 -13.93 5.51
N GLU A 63 0.04 -14.37 5.67
CA GLU A 63 -1.01 -14.23 4.67
C GLU A 63 -1.31 -12.75 4.39
N ALA A 64 -1.47 -11.94 5.45
CA ALA A 64 -1.68 -10.50 5.30
C ALA A 64 -0.51 -9.80 4.59
N LEU A 65 0.73 -10.22 4.87
CA LEU A 65 1.92 -9.72 4.19
C LEU A 65 1.92 -10.10 2.70
N LYS A 66 1.61 -11.36 2.36
CA LYS A 66 1.51 -11.82 0.97
C LYS A 66 0.43 -11.04 0.21
N ALA A 67 -0.73 -10.83 0.82
CA ALA A 67 -1.80 -10.02 0.24
C ALA A 67 -1.33 -8.59 -0.05
N THR A 68 -0.65 -7.95 0.90
CA THR A 68 -0.09 -6.60 0.72
C THR A 68 0.96 -6.55 -0.39
N GLN A 69 1.86 -7.54 -0.46
CA GLN A 69 2.86 -7.63 -1.53
C GLN A 69 2.22 -7.80 -2.91
N MET A 70 1.17 -8.63 -3.02
CA MET A 70 0.43 -8.78 -4.28
C MET A 70 -0.23 -7.46 -4.70
N LYS A 71 -0.85 -6.72 -3.76
CA LYS A 71 -1.42 -5.40 -4.03
C LYS A 71 -0.35 -4.42 -4.54
N ALA A 72 0.78 -4.34 -3.86
CA ALA A 72 1.88 -3.46 -4.27
C ALA A 72 2.46 -3.85 -5.65
N ARG A 73 2.58 -5.14 -5.93
CA ARG A 73 3.05 -5.63 -7.22
C ARG A 73 2.07 -5.32 -8.35
N ALA A 74 0.77 -5.48 -8.12
CA ALA A 74 -0.26 -5.14 -9.09
C ALA A 74 -0.23 -3.65 -9.48
N ILE A 75 0.07 -2.76 -8.52
CA ILE A 75 0.25 -1.33 -8.77
C ILE A 75 1.42 -1.08 -9.75
N VAL A 76 2.56 -1.74 -9.54
CA VAL A 76 3.74 -1.57 -10.39
C VAL A 76 3.54 -2.20 -11.76
N GLU A 77 2.94 -3.39 -11.82
CA GLU A 77 2.70 -4.11 -13.09
C GLU A 77 1.64 -3.43 -13.97
N ALA A 78 0.65 -2.76 -13.37
CA ALA A 78 -0.36 -2.00 -14.11
C ALA A 78 0.20 -0.73 -14.78
N ALA A 79 1.36 -0.25 -14.33
CA ALA A 79 1.95 0.99 -14.82
C ALA A 79 3.50 0.91 -14.85
N PRO A 80 4.08 0.08 -15.73
CA PRO A 80 5.53 -0.16 -15.77
C PRO A 80 6.34 1.10 -16.12
N ASP A 81 5.75 1.99 -16.92
CA ASP A 81 6.35 3.27 -17.34
C ASP A 81 5.76 4.46 -16.58
N ALA A 82 5.04 4.21 -15.48
CA ALA A 82 4.49 5.29 -14.67
C ALA A 82 5.61 6.16 -14.09
N PRO A 83 5.40 7.49 -14.06
CA PRO A 83 6.29 8.38 -13.35
C PRO A 83 6.35 8.04 -11.86
N ALA A 84 7.47 8.37 -11.23
CA ALA A 84 7.65 8.20 -9.80
C ALA A 84 6.54 8.89 -8.97
N THR A 85 5.93 9.96 -9.48
CA THR A 85 4.81 10.65 -8.84
C THR A 85 3.53 9.81 -8.80
N GLU A 86 3.23 9.06 -9.84
CA GLU A 86 2.05 8.17 -9.89
C GLU A 86 2.26 6.94 -9.00
N LEU A 87 3.47 6.36 -9.01
CA LEU A 87 3.83 5.27 -8.10
C LEU A 87 3.73 5.71 -6.62
N SER A 88 4.17 6.94 -6.31
CA SER A 88 4.01 7.55 -4.98
C SER A 88 2.54 7.79 -4.62
N GLU A 89 1.71 8.19 -5.59
CA GLU A 89 0.27 8.33 -5.38
C GLU A 89 -0.40 6.99 -5.06
N ALA A 90 -0.11 5.95 -5.83
CA ALA A 90 -0.64 4.61 -5.60
C ALA A 90 -0.15 4.00 -4.27
N ALA A 91 1.12 4.24 -3.89
CA ALA A 91 1.63 3.84 -2.59
C ALA A 91 0.89 4.55 -1.43
N ASN A 92 0.59 5.84 -1.58
CA ASN A 92 -0.21 6.58 -0.60
C ASN A 92 -1.64 6.03 -0.49
N GLN A 93 -2.28 5.71 -1.62
CA GLN A 93 -3.62 5.11 -1.63
C GLN A 93 -3.62 3.74 -0.93
N LEU A 94 -2.65 2.88 -1.22
CA LEU A 94 -2.50 1.59 -0.56
C LEU A 94 -2.28 1.75 0.95
N ALA A 95 -1.43 2.70 1.38
CA ALA A 95 -1.21 3.00 2.79
C ALA A 95 -2.49 3.46 3.48
N THR A 96 -3.24 4.39 2.87
CA THR A 96 -4.55 4.84 3.37
C THR A 96 -5.52 3.67 3.52
N GLN A 97 -5.61 2.80 2.51
CA GLN A 97 -6.48 1.62 2.57
C GLN A 97 -6.10 0.69 3.73
N LEU A 98 -4.81 0.39 3.91
CA LEU A 98 -4.34 -0.48 5.00
C LEU A 98 -4.63 0.13 6.38
N ILE A 99 -4.50 1.46 6.52
CA ILE A 99 -4.85 2.18 7.74
C ILE A 99 -6.34 2.04 8.03
N ILE A 100 -7.21 2.29 7.03
CA ILE A 100 -8.66 2.15 7.18
C ILE A 100 -9.05 0.70 7.52
N GLU A 101 -8.51 -0.29 6.80
CA GLU A 101 -8.74 -1.71 7.08
C GLU A 101 -8.35 -2.07 8.53
N THR A 102 -7.22 -1.53 9.02
CA THR A 102 -6.78 -1.72 10.40
C THR A 102 -7.74 -1.08 11.40
N LEU A 103 -8.23 0.14 11.13
CA LEU A 103 -9.17 0.85 11.98
C LEU A 103 -10.55 0.19 12.03
N LEU A 104 -10.96 -0.53 10.97
CA LEU A 104 -12.22 -1.28 10.95
C LEU A 104 -12.15 -2.60 11.74
N GLN A 105 -10.95 -3.10 12.03
CA GLN A 105 -10.73 -4.35 12.77
C GLN A 105 -10.57 -4.17 14.28
N VAL A 106 -10.51 -2.92 14.77
CA VAL A 106 -10.39 -2.65 16.20
C VAL A 106 -11.77 -2.47 16.85
N ASP A 107 -11.91 -3.02 18.06
CA ASP A 107 -13.15 -2.91 18.84
C ASP A 107 -13.40 -1.48 19.34
N ASP A 108 -12.32 -0.73 19.58
CA ASP A 108 -12.35 0.68 19.96
C ASP A 108 -11.15 1.44 19.39
N LEU A 109 -11.23 2.77 19.40
CA LEU A 109 -10.19 3.66 18.88
C LEU A 109 -9.13 4.01 19.94
N THR A 110 -8.87 3.11 20.90
CA THR A 110 -7.93 3.36 21.99
C THR A 110 -6.57 2.70 21.75
N GLY A 111 -5.53 3.24 22.41
CA GLY A 111 -4.18 2.71 22.37
C GLY A 111 -3.24 3.47 21.42
N ALA A 112 -1.97 3.55 21.82
CA ALA A 112 -0.97 4.42 21.19
C ALA A 112 -0.86 4.21 19.67
N ARG A 113 -0.81 2.96 19.20
CA ARG A 113 -0.69 2.66 17.76
C ARG A 113 -1.89 3.15 16.96
N ILE A 114 -3.11 2.97 17.47
CA ILE A 114 -4.34 3.44 16.80
C ILE A 114 -4.38 4.96 16.78
N THR A 115 -3.99 5.60 17.88
CA THR A 115 -3.85 7.06 17.94
C THR A 115 -2.84 7.58 16.91
N ASP A 116 -1.72 6.88 16.71
CA ASP A 116 -0.73 7.28 15.70
C ASP A 116 -1.27 7.13 14.28
N LEU A 117 -1.99 6.05 13.98
CA LEU A 117 -2.66 5.87 12.69
C LEU A 117 -3.69 6.98 12.41
N LEU A 118 -4.50 7.34 13.42
CA LEU A 118 -5.47 8.43 13.32
C LEU A 118 -4.81 9.80 13.11
N LYS A 119 -3.58 10.00 13.58
CA LYS A 119 -2.81 11.22 13.33
C LYS A 119 -2.21 11.25 11.92
N VAL A 120 -1.76 10.12 11.39
CA VAL A 120 -1.15 10.03 10.06
C VAL A 120 -2.20 10.18 8.95
N LEU A 121 -3.39 9.60 9.12
CA LEU A 121 -4.44 9.57 8.09
C LEU A 121 -4.79 10.97 7.52
N PRO A 122 -5.02 12.02 8.33
CA PRO A 122 -5.25 13.38 7.80
C PRO A 122 -4.10 13.95 6.96
N HIS A 123 -2.86 13.54 7.20
CA HIS A 123 -1.72 14.00 6.39
C HIS A 123 -1.73 13.35 5.01
N LEU A 124 -2.07 12.06 4.92
CA LEU A 124 -2.21 11.36 3.65
C LEU A 124 -3.37 11.93 2.82
N GLU A 125 -4.51 12.19 3.48
CA GLU A 125 -5.68 12.83 2.84
C GLU A 125 -5.36 14.24 2.33
N LYS A 126 -4.71 15.08 3.15
CA LYS A 126 -4.27 16.42 2.73
C LYS A 126 -3.32 16.38 1.53
N ALA A 127 -2.40 15.42 1.51
CA ALA A 127 -1.51 15.23 0.38
C ALA A 127 -2.28 14.82 -0.90
N GLY A 128 -3.31 13.97 -0.76
CA GLY A 128 -4.23 13.62 -1.84
C GLY A 128 -4.98 14.83 -2.40
N VAL A 129 -5.63 15.59 -1.52
CA VAL A 129 -6.36 16.80 -1.90
C VAL A 129 -5.44 17.82 -2.58
N ALA A 130 -4.22 18.02 -2.06
CA ALA A 130 -3.27 18.95 -2.65
C ALA A 130 -2.85 18.52 -4.07
N ARG A 131 -2.63 17.22 -4.32
CA ARG A 131 -2.33 16.71 -5.66
C ARG A 131 -3.50 16.92 -6.61
N GLU A 132 -4.72 16.58 -6.21
CA GLU A 132 -5.91 16.77 -7.05
C GLU A 132 -6.15 18.24 -7.37
N ARG A 133 -5.94 19.13 -6.40
CA ARG A 133 -5.99 20.57 -6.63
C ARG A 133 -4.95 21.01 -7.66
N LEU A 134 -3.71 20.51 -7.58
CA LEU A 134 -2.67 20.84 -8.56
C LEU A 134 -3.04 20.33 -9.97
N LYS A 135 -3.57 19.11 -10.09
CA LYS A 135 -4.07 18.57 -11.36
C LYS A 135 -5.18 19.45 -11.95
N LEU A 136 -6.15 19.87 -11.13
CA LEU A 136 -7.22 20.77 -11.55
C LEU A 136 -6.70 22.15 -11.97
N GLU A 137 -5.80 22.75 -11.18
CA GLU A 137 -5.19 24.05 -11.50
C GLU A 137 -4.38 23.98 -12.81
N TYR A 138 -3.68 22.87 -13.05
CA TYR A 138 -2.96 22.64 -14.30
C TYR A 138 -3.92 22.55 -15.49
N ARG A 139 -4.98 21.74 -15.39
CA ARG A 139 -6.02 21.66 -16.45
C ARG A 139 -6.64 23.02 -16.74
N GLN A 140 -7.03 23.76 -15.72
CA GLN A 140 -7.61 25.11 -15.90
C GLN A 140 -6.64 26.08 -16.59
N LYS A 141 -5.34 26.00 -16.28
CA LYS A 141 -4.32 26.82 -16.96
C LYS A 141 -4.21 26.44 -18.44
N VAL A 142 -4.29 25.15 -18.75
CA VAL A 142 -4.25 24.68 -20.14
C VAL A 142 -5.51 25.12 -20.89
N ASP A 143 -6.69 24.97 -20.30
CA ASP A 143 -7.96 25.40 -20.91
C ASP A 143 -7.91 26.90 -21.24
N ARG A 144 -7.40 27.72 -20.32
CA ARG A 144 -7.20 29.17 -20.56
C ARG A 144 -6.18 29.45 -21.67
N ALA A 145 -5.08 28.70 -21.72
CA ALA A 145 -4.09 28.85 -22.78
C ALA A 145 -4.68 28.49 -24.15
N VAL A 146 -5.46 27.41 -24.22
CA VAL A 146 -6.18 26.99 -25.43
C VAL A 146 -7.17 28.09 -25.86
N GLN A 147 -7.97 28.64 -24.95
CA GLN A 147 -8.89 29.73 -25.25
C GLN A 147 -8.17 30.96 -25.82
N ALA A 148 -7.05 31.38 -25.22
CA ALA A 148 -6.25 32.50 -25.71
C ALA A 148 -5.66 32.24 -27.11
N ILE A 149 -5.26 31.00 -27.40
CA ILE A 149 -4.79 30.58 -28.73
C ILE A 149 -5.93 30.66 -29.74
N GLU A 150 -7.14 30.21 -29.41
CA GLU A 150 -8.31 30.30 -30.29
C GLU A 150 -8.67 31.76 -30.64
N GLU A 151 -8.66 32.65 -29.65
CA GLU A 151 -8.91 34.08 -29.85
C GLU A 151 -7.87 34.70 -30.78
N THR A 152 -6.58 34.39 -30.54
CA THR A 152 -5.46 34.86 -31.37
C THR A 152 -5.56 34.31 -32.81
N ALA A 153 -5.92 33.04 -32.96
CA ALA A 153 -6.08 32.39 -34.25
C ALA A 153 -7.21 33.04 -35.07
N LYS A 154 -8.35 33.35 -34.44
CA LYS A 154 -9.45 34.09 -35.08
C LYS A 154 -9.01 35.48 -35.54
N GLN A 155 -8.26 36.21 -34.70
CA GLN A 155 -7.76 37.55 -35.05
C GLN A 155 -6.76 37.53 -36.20
N LYS A 156 -5.89 36.52 -36.27
CA LYS A 156 -4.86 36.40 -37.30
C LYS A 156 -5.31 35.63 -38.54
N GLY A 157 -6.55 35.17 -38.58
CA GLY A 157 -7.09 34.40 -39.72
C GLY A 157 -6.38 33.05 -39.92
N LEU A 158 -5.95 32.40 -38.84
CA LEU A 158 -5.41 31.04 -38.92
C LEU A 158 -6.47 30.08 -39.42
N ASP A 159 -6.06 29.09 -40.20
CA ASP A 159 -6.99 28.09 -40.70
C ASP A 159 -7.52 27.19 -39.55
N PRO A 160 -8.79 26.75 -39.61
CA PRO A 160 -9.40 25.95 -38.55
C PRO A 160 -8.74 24.58 -38.31
N GLU A 161 -8.10 24.00 -39.31
CA GLU A 161 -7.47 22.68 -39.23
C GLU A 161 -6.13 22.75 -38.47
N THR A 162 -5.31 23.77 -38.73
CA THR A 162 -4.10 24.03 -37.93
C THR A 162 -4.46 24.28 -36.46
N LEU A 163 -5.54 25.01 -36.18
CA LEU A 163 -6.00 25.26 -34.81
C LEU A 163 -6.48 23.98 -34.11
N ARG A 164 -7.09 23.04 -34.84
CA ARG A 164 -7.47 21.72 -34.33
C ARG A 164 -6.25 20.90 -33.92
N ILE A 165 -5.24 20.83 -34.79
CA ILE A 165 -3.99 20.11 -34.54
C ILE A 165 -3.27 20.66 -33.30
N ILE A 166 -3.16 21.99 -33.19
CA ILE A 166 -2.52 22.63 -32.02
C ILE A 166 -3.25 22.25 -30.73
N LYS A 167 -4.58 22.24 -30.74
CA LYS A 167 -5.38 21.81 -29.58
C LYS A 167 -5.14 20.35 -29.21
N GLU A 168 -5.19 19.45 -30.18
CA GLU A 168 -4.93 18.02 -29.97
C GLU A 168 -3.52 17.78 -29.39
N GLN A 169 -2.52 18.53 -29.86
CA GLN A 169 -1.16 18.46 -29.31
C GLN A 169 -1.07 18.97 -27.85
N ILE A 170 -1.74 20.09 -27.54
CA ILE A 170 -1.74 20.65 -26.19
C ILE A 170 -2.45 19.70 -25.21
N TYR A 171 -3.63 19.18 -25.55
CA TYR A 171 -4.33 18.22 -24.70
C TYR A 171 -3.59 16.89 -24.58
N GLY A 172 -2.93 16.44 -25.65
CA GLY A 172 -2.06 15.26 -25.62
C GLY A 172 -0.84 15.39 -24.69
N ILE A 173 -0.43 16.61 -24.35
CA ILE A 173 0.59 16.87 -23.32
C ILE A 173 -0.02 16.80 -21.91
N VAL A 174 -1.30 17.15 -21.75
CA VAL A 174 -2.00 17.16 -20.45
C VAL A 174 -2.46 15.77 -20.01
N ASP A 175 -3.01 14.98 -20.94
CA ASP A 175 -3.53 13.64 -20.65
C ASP A 175 -2.44 12.59 -20.45
N ARG A 176 -1.18 12.99 -20.65
CA ARG A 176 0.01 12.26 -20.20
C ARG A 176 0.55 12.93 -18.94
N PRO A 177 0.02 12.66 -17.74
CA PRO A 177 0.68 13.08 -16.51
C PRO A 177 1.92 12.19 -16.25
N GLY A 178 2.89 12.26 -17.16
CA GLY A 178 4.30 12.02 -16.90
C GLY A 178 5.10 11.17 -17.89
N ASN A 179 4.68 11.08 -19.15
CA ASN A 179 5.61 11.33 -20.26
C ASN A 179 4.85 11.61 -21.55
N SER A 180 5.17 12.72 -22.21
CA SER A 180 5.22 12.76 -23.66
C SER A 180 5.93 11.51 -24.22
N ALA A 181 5.25 10.79 -25.12
CA ALA A 181 5.71 9.60 -25.86
C ALA A 181 5.89 8.32 -25.02
N ASN A 182 5.43 7.14 -25.43
CA ASN A 182 4.80 6.68 -26.67
C ASN A 182 3.75 5.67 -26.23
#